data_AF-A0A924NI89-F1
#
_entry.id   AF-A0A924NI89-F1
#
_cell.length_a   1.000
_cell.length_b   1.000
_cell.length_c   1.000
_cell.angle_alpha   90.00
_cell.angle_beta   90.00
_cell.angle_gamma   90.00
#
_symmetry.space_group_name_H-M   'P 1'
#
loop_
_entity.id
_entity.type
_entity.pdbx_description
1 polymer ?
#
loop_
_entity_poly.entity_id
_entity_poly.type
_entity_poly.pdbx_seq_one_letter_code
_entity_poly.pdbx_strand_id
1 'polypeptide(L)'
;MNTQTTGAEKPVIACFTPGAKIATLRGETYVENLVAGDKVVTRDNGVQDIRWIGKKKIDWRSMTAHPHLKPILVRQGSLGNDLPERDVMISPNHRVLVANQRTALQFDEAEVLVSAKHLVGGVSVRSIDSIGTTYIHFMFDRHEVVLSDGIWTESFQPTDTSLKGFGNSQRAEIFEIFPDLQTVEGRAAFRPARTTLTKEQASQLVE
;
A
#
# COMPACT_ATOMS: atom_id res chain seq x y z
N MET A 1 -28.64 19.86 -14.51
CA MET A 1 -28.34 19.13 -13.26
C MET A 1 -28.17 17.66 -13.61
N ASN A 2 -26.94 17.22 -13.86
CA ASN A 2 -26.66 15.81 -14.15
C ASN A 2 -26.20 15.12 -12.87
N THR A 3 -27.12 14.40 -12.24
CA THR A 3 -26.81 13.42 -11.21
C THR A 3 -26.14 12.22 -11.89
N GLN A 4 -24.81 12.23 -11.96
CA GLN A 4 -24.05 11.01 -12.19
C GLN A 4 -24.21 10.14 -10.95
N THR A 5 -24.88 9.01 -11.12
CA THR A 5 -24.93 7.92 -10.15
C THR A 5 -23.50 7.45 -9.89
N THR A 6 -22.93 7.87 -8.76
CA THR A 6 -21.62 7.39 -8.30
C THR A 6 -21.77 5.91 -7.95
N GLY A 7 -21.28 5.03 -8.82
CA GLY A 7 -21.09 3.64 -8.46
C GLY A 7 -20.24 3.60 -7.19
N ALA A 8 -20.74 2.94 -6.14
CA ALA A 8 -20.06 2.87 -4.86
C ALA A 8 -18.60 2.43 -5.08
N GLU A 9 -17.66 3.34 -4.84
CA GLU A 9 -16.24 3.10 -5.04
C GLU A 9 -15.81 1.97 -4.11
N LYS A 10 -15.25 0.89 -4.67
CA LYS A 10 -14.89 -0.30 -3.89
C LYS A 10 -13.77 0.05 -2.92
N PRO A 11 -13.80 -0.45 -1.68
CA PRO A 11 -12.78 -0.13 -0.70
C PRO A 11 -11.38 -0.51 -1.20
N VAL A 12 -10.49 0.48 -1.18
CA VAL A 12 -9.10 0.40 -1.64
C VAL A 12 -8.24 0.44 -0.39
N ILE A 13 -7.72 -0.71 0.04
CA ILE A 13 -6.78 -0.76 1.15
C ILE A 13 -5.44 -1.28 0.63
N ALA A 14 -4.37 -0.52 0.87
CA ALA A 14 -2.99 -0.97 0.69
C ALA A 14 -2.58 -1.86 1.87
N CYS A 15 -2.03 -3.05 1.56
CA CYS A 15 -1.69 -4.03 2.58
C CYS A 15 -0.50 -4.89 2.18
N PHE A 16 0.32 -5.21 3.17
CA PHE A 16 1.32 -6.27 3.12
C PHE A 16 0.66 -7.64 3.34
N THR A 17 1.37 -8.70 2.98
CA THR A 17 1.03 -10.08 3.37
C THR A 17 2.10 -10.65 4.30
N PRO A 18 1.83 -11.72 5.06
CA PRO A 18 2.82 -12.32 5.95
C PRO A 18 4.07 -12.77 5.17
N GLY A 19 5.22 -12.71 5.83
CA GLY A 19 6.52 -12.98 5.23
C GLY A 19 7.20 -11.76 4.61
N ALA A 20 6.47 -10.67 4.35
CA ALA A 20 7.08 -9.41 3.93
C ALA A 20 7.97 -8.86 5.06
N LYS A 21 9.15 -8.38 4.73
CA LYS A 21 10.11 -7.86 5.71
C LYS A 21 10.21 -6.35 5.62
N ILE A 22 10.08 -5.69 6.76
CA ILE A 22 10.14 -4.24 6.89
C ILE A 22 11.45 -3.85 7.58
N ALA A 23 12.14 -2.84 7.04
CA ALA A 23 13.35 -2.31 7.65
C ALA A 23 13.01 -1.58 8.97
N THR A 24 13.59 -2.05 10.07
CA THR A 24 13.46 -1.44 11.40
C THR A 24 14.84 -1.08 11.95
N LEU A 25 14.89 -0.34 13.07
CA LEU A 25 16.14 -0.10 13.78
C LEU A 25 16.86 -1.37 14.27
N ARG A 26 16.14 -2.50 14.38
CA ARG A 26 16.70 -3.79 14.80
C ARG A 26 17.09 -4.68 13.62
N GLY A 27 17.08 -4.14 12.39
CA GLY A 27 17.19 -4.89 11.15
C GLY A 27 15.82 -5.19 10.53
N GLU A 28 15.80 -6.05 9.52
CA GLU A 28 14.55 -6.47 8.86
C GLU A 28 13.66 -7.28 9.81
N THR A 29 12.41 -6.85 10.00
CA THR A 29 11.41 -7.55 10.82
C THR A 29 10.22 -7.96 9.96
N TYR A 30 9.72 -9.19 10.15
CA TYR A 30 8.51 -9.65 9.48
C TYR A 30 7.30 -8.79 9.85
N VAL A 31 6.52 -8.39 8.85
CA VAL A 31 5.39 -7.48 9.01
C VAL A 31 4.32 -8.02 9.98
N GLU A 32 4.15 -9.35 10.05
CA GLU A 32 3.22 -9.99 10.98
C GLU A 32 3.61 -9.86 12.45
N ASN A 33 4.89 -9.59 12.73
CA ASN A 33 5.45 -9.45 14.07
C ASN A 33 5.52 -7.99 14.53
N LEU A 34 5.29 -7.03 13.63
CA LEU A 34 5.27 -5.61 14.00
C LEU A 34 4.08 -5.30 14.91
N VAL A 35 4.29 -4.36 15.82
CA VAL A 35 3.26 -3.81 16.72
C VAL A 35 3.30 -2.29 16.76
N ALA A 36 2.24 -1.66 17.26
CA ALA A 36 2.27 -0.22 17.52
C ALA A 36 3.41 0.14 18.49
N GLY A 37 4.12 1.22 18.19
CA GLY A 37 5.33 1.64 18.89
C GLY A 37 6.64 1.07 18.32
N ASP A 38 6.59 0.09 17.40
CA ASP A 38 7.81 -0.34 16.69
C ASP A 38 8.34 0.76 15.77
N LYS A 39 9.67 0.82 15.67
CA LYS A 39 10.44 1.84 14.94
C LYS A 39 10.81 1.37 13.54
N VAL A 40 10.21 1.98 12.52
CA VAL A 40 10.40 1.64 11.09
C VAL A 40 11.23 2.70 10.39
N VAL A 41 12.13 2.28 9.50
CA VAL A 41 12.89 3.18 8.63
C VAL A 41 11.97 3.71 7.53
N THR A 42 11.84 5.03 7.45
CA THR A 42 11.10 5.74 6.40
C THR A 42 12.05 6.49 5.48
N ARG A 43 11.59 6.78 4.27
CA ARG A 43 12.39 7.44 3.23
C ARG A 43 12.71 8.89 3.57
N ASP A 44 11.74 9.63 4.07
CA ASP A 44 11.81 11.10 4.16
C ASP A 44 12.05 11.60 5.58
N ASN A 45 11.52 10.89 6.58
CA ASN A 45 11.44 11.37 7.96
C ASN A 45 12.30 10.54 8.92
N GLY A 46 13.26 9.78 8.40
CA GLY A 46 14.10 8.90 9.20
C GLY A 46 13.29 7.79 9.87
N VAL A 47 13.56 7.49 11.13
CA VAL A 47 12.87 6.43 11.86
C VAL A 47 11.58 6.95 12.49
N GLN A 48 10.46 6.29 12.19
CA GLN A 48 9.13 6.67 12.68
C GLN A 48 8.48 5.53 13.48
N ASP A 49 7.63 5.90 14.45
CA ASP A 49 6.89 4.98 15.30
C ASP A 49 5.57 4.58 14.66
N ILE A 50 5.33 3.27 14.52
CA ILE A 50 4.03 2.77 14.09
C ILE A 50 2.96 3.23 15.09
N ARG A 51 1.95 3.95 14.63
CA ARG A 51 0.85 4.44 15.47
C ARG A 51 -0.31 3.48 15.55
N TRP A 52 -0.55 2.73 14.48
CA TRP A 52 -1.61 1.75 14.42
C TRP A 52 -1.24 0.61 13.48
N ILE A 53 -1.70 -0.59 13.80
CA ILE A 53 -1.57 -1.77 12.95
C ILE A 53 -2.89 -2.53 12.88
N GLY A 54 -3.37 -2.76 11.66
CA GLY A 54 -4.57 -3.53 11.37
C GLY A 54 -4.25 -4.83 10.65
N LYS A 55 -5.08 -5.85 10.90
CA LYS A 55 -5.01 -7.14 10.21
C LYS A 55 -6.39 -7.52 9.70
N LYS A 56 -6.49 -7.98 8.46
CA LYS A 56 -7.73 -8.47 7.85
C LYS A 56 -7.49 -9.80 7.16
N LYS A 57 -8.07 -10.86 7.71
CA LYS A 57 -8.03 -12.20 7.10
C LYS A 57 -9.05 -12.27 5.96
N ILE A 58 -8.59 -12.70 4.79
CA ILE A 58 -9.42 -12.99 3.62
C ILE A 58 -9.25 -14.47 3.31
N ASP A 59 -10.33 -15.23 3.39
CA ASP A 59 -10.32 -16.65 3.03
C ASP A 59 -10.47 -16.85 1.52
N TRP A 60 -10.21 -18.08 1.05
CA TRP A 60 -10.30 -18.41 -0.37
C TRP A 60 -11.70 -18.12 -0.94
N ARG A 61 -12.78 -18.38 -0.20
CA ARG A 61 -14.16 -18.15 -0.68
C ARG A 61 -14.40 -16.68 -0.99
N SER A 62 -13.99 -15.81 -0.06
CA SER A 62 -14.07 -14.36 -0.23
C SER A 62 -13.22 -13.90 -1.41
N MET A 63 -12.03 -14.47 -1.58
CA MET A 63 -11.12 -14.13 -2.69
C MET A 63 -11.63 -14.61 -4.05
N THR A 64 -12.29 -15.77 -4.12
CA THR A 64 -12.97 -16.25 -5.33
C THR A 64 -14.16 -15.36 -5.68
N ALA A 65 -14.98 -14.98 -4.69
CA ALA A 65 -16.12 -14.08 -4.90
C ALA A 65 -15.69 -12.64 -5.26
N HIS A 66 -14.50 -12.23 -4.82
CA HIS A 66 -13.96 -10.88 -5.02
C HIS A 66 -12.54 -10.94 -5.62
N PRO A 67 -12.39 -11.28 -6.91
CA PRO A 67 -11.06 -11.46 -7.53
C PRO A 67 -10.15 -10.24 -7.48
N HIS A 68 -10.72 -9.03 -7.35
CA HIS A 68 -9.97 -7.78 -7.17
C HIS A 68 -9.24 -7.68 -5.82
N LEU A 69 -9.43 -8.65 -4.91
CA LEU A 69 -8.71 -8.79 -3.64
C LEU A 69 -7.58 -9.83 -3.72
N LYS A 70 -7.36 -10.47 -4.87
CA LYS A 70 -6.26 -11.44 -5.04
C LYS A 70 -4.91 -10.74 -4.92
N PRO A 71 -3.93 -11.29 -4.16
CA PRO A 71 -2.60 -10.70 -4.07
C PRO A 71 -1.94 -10.54 -5.43
N ILE A 72 -1.05 -9.56 -5.53
CA ILE A 72 -0.11 -9.41 -6.62
C ILE A 72 1.23 -9.97 -6.15
N LEU A 73 1.75 -10.94 -6.90
CA LEU A 73 3.12 -11.40 -6.81
C LEU A 73 4.00 -10.47 -7.63
N VAL A 74 5.01 -9.90 -6.99
CA VAL A 74 6.11 -9.17 -7.60
C VAL A 74 7.36 -10.03 -7.44
N ARG A 75 7.86 -10.58 -8.55
CA ARG A 75 9.00 -11.51 -8.52
C ARG A 75 10.30 -10.79 -8.16
N GLN A 76 11.23 -11.51 -7.55
CA GLN A 76 12.59 -11.04 -7.35
C GLN A 76 13.18 -10.43 -8.64
N GLY A 77 13.81 -9.27 -8.52
CA GLY A 77 14.44 -8.57 -9.65
C GLY A 77 13.49 -7.97 -10.69
N SER A 78 12.16 -8.09 -10.53
CA SER A 78 11.21 -7.68 -11.56
C SER A 78 11.08 -6.16 -11.76
N LEU A 79 11.56 -5.36 -10.81
CA LEU A 79 11.47 -3.90 -10.82
C LEU A 79 12.80 -3.22 -11.18
N GLY A 80 13.79 -3.99 -11.65
CA GLY A 80 15.12 -3.51 -12.02
C GLY A 80 16.09 -3.45 -10.83
N ASN A 81 17.40 -3.35 -11.12
CA ASN A 81 18.48 -3.33 -10.12
C ASN A 81 18.42 -4.51 -9.11
N ASP A 82 18.02 -5.69 -9.58
CA ASP A 82 17.82 -6.89 -8.75
C ASP A 82 16.79 -6.71 -7.61
N LEU A 83 15.85 -5.74 -7.77
CA LEU A 83 14.76 -5.49 -6.83
C LEU A 83 13.40 -6.00 -7.35
N PRO A 84 12.50 -6.46 -6.45
CA PRO A 84 12.73 -6.71 -5.03
C PRO A 84 13.78 -7.80 -4.78
N GLU A 85 14.38 -7.81 -3.59
CA GLU A 85 15.45 -8.76 -3.22
C GLU A 85 14.95 -10.21 -3.11
N ARG A 86 13.63 -10.39 -3.02
CA ARG A 86 12.93 -11.67 -2.97
C ARG A 86 11.55 -11.53 -3.62
N ASP A 87 10.88 -12.65 -3.87
CA ASP A 87 9.47 -12.63 -4.28
C ASP A 87 8.62 -11.98 -3.17
N VAL A 88 7.82 -10.98 -3.53
CA VAL A 88 6.94 -10.24 -2.62
C VAL A 88 5.49 -10.44 -3.02
N MET A 89 4.62 -10.61 -2.03
CA MET A 89 3.16 -10.57 -2.22
C MET A 89 2.58 -9.34 -1.52
N ILE A 90 1.79 -8.57 -2.25
CA ILE A 90 1.12 -7.37 -1.73
C ILE A 90 -0.30 -7.28 -2.26
N SER A 91 -1.15 -6.52 -1.56
CA SER A 91 -2.50 -6.25 -2.06
C SER A 91 -2.46 -5.50 -3.40
N PRO A 92 -3.46 -5.66 -4.29
CA PRO A 92 -3.53 -4.98 -5.59
C PRO A 92 -3.34 -3.46 -5.56
N ASN A 93 -3.81 -2.80 -4.50
CA ASN A 93 -3.76 -1.35 -4.41
C ASN A 93 -2.52 -0.83 -3.68
N HIS A 94 -1.70 -1.71 -3.11
CA HIS A 94 -0.47 -1.33 -2.46
C HIS A 94 0.44 -0.65 -3.45
N ARG A 95 0.92 0.55 -3.14
CA ARG A 95 1.79 1.31 -4.02
C ARG A 95 3.26 1.07 -3.74
N VAL A 96 4.01 0.90 -4.83
CA VAL A 96 5.47 0.83 -4.85
C VAL A 96 5.99 2.16 -5.37
N LEU A 97 7.08 2.65 -4.78
CA LEU A 97 7.77 3.85 -5.24
C LEU A 97 8.52 3.54 -6.54
N VAL A 98 8.26 4.34 -7.56
CA VAL A 98 8.98 4.31 -8.83
C VAL A 98 9.74 5.62 -8.96
N ALA A 99 11.05 5.53 -9.11
CA ALA A 99 11.94 6.65 -9.31
C ALA A 99 12.83 6.34 -10.52
N ASN A 100 12.51 6.92 -11.68
CA ASN A 100 13.30 6.74 -12.89
C ASN A 100 13.39 8.05 -13.70
N GLN A 101 14.25 8.11 -14.71
CA GLN A 101 14.39 9.34 -15.50
C GLN A 101 13.09 9.75 -16.22
N ARG A 102 12.21 8.78 -16.54
CA ARG A 102 10.92 9.05 -17.18
C ARG A 102 9.92 9.70 -16.23
N THR A 103 9.94 9.39 -14.93
CA THR A 103 9.04 10.02 -13.94
C THR A 103 9.29 11.51 -13.88
N ALA A 104 10.55 11.93 -13.81
CA ALA A 104 10.93 13.34 -13.81
C ALA A 104 10.52 14.06 -15.11
N LEU A 105 10.63 13.40 -16.26
CA LEU A 105 10.28 13.99 -17.56
C LEU A 105 8.78 14.08 -17.82
N GLN A 106 7.99 13.09 -17.38
CA GLN A 106 6.56 12.99 -17.69
C GLN A 106 5.66 13.63 -16.64
N PHE A 107 6.07 13.63 -15.37
CA PHE A 107 5.22 14.05 -14.25
C PHE A 107 5.77 15.24 -13.47
N ASP A 108 6.93 15.81 -13.87
CA ASP A 108 7.65 16.85 -13.12
C ASP A 108 7.97 16.43 -11.67
N GLU A 109 8.03 15.11 -11.45
CA GLU A 109 8.18 14.47 -10.13
C GLU A 109 9.31 13.44 -10.21
N ALA A 110 10.31 13.55 -9.34
CA ALA A 110 11.42 12.61 -9.32
C ALA A 110 10.97 11.20 -8.89
N GLU A 111 9.91 11.10 -8.09
CA GLU A 111 9.43 9.86 -7.50
C GLU A 111 7.91 9.84 -7.44
N VAL A 112 7.30 8.72 -7.82
CA VAL A 112 5.85 8.55 -7.84
C VAL A 112 5.47 7.21 -7.21
N LEU A 113 4.24 7.11 -6.73
CA LEU A 113 3.67 5.88 -6.20
C LEU A 113 2.77 5.21 -7.25
N VAL A 114 3.05 3.94 -7.53
CA VAL A 114 2.30 3.13 -8.51
C VAL A 114 1.70 1.91 -7.83
N SER A 115 0.38 1.73 -7.95
CA SER A 115 -0.29 0.55 -7.38
C SER A 115 0.19 -0.74 -8.06
N ALA A 116 0.41 -1.80 -7.28
CA ALA A 116 0.88 -3.10 -7.76
C ALA A 116 0.03 -3.67 -8.90
N LYS A 117 -1.28 -3.48 -8.89
CA LYS A 117 -2.19 -3.91 -9.96
C LYS A 117 -1.96 -3.19 -11.29
N HIS A 118 -1.38 -1.98 -11.28
CA HIS A 118 -1.05 -1.23 -12.49
C HIS A 118 0.30 -1.68 -13.08
N LEU A 119 1.15 -2.31 -12.26
CA LEU A 119 2.40 -2.93 -12.71
C LEU A 119 2.21 -4.33 -13.30
N VAL A 120 0.98 -4.87 -13.28
CA VAL A 120 0.68 -6.19 -13.83
C VAL A 120 0.86 -6.17 -15.35
N GLY A 121 1.86 -6.88 -15.82
CA GLY A 121 2.19 -7.09 -17.23
C GLY A 121 3.33 -8.10 -17.35
N GLY A 122 3.15 -9.15 -18.15
CA GLY A 122 4.17 -10.21 -18.34
C GLY A 122 4.16 -11.30 -17.26
N VAL A 123 5.31 -11.98 -17.08
CA VAL A 123 5.46 -13.16 -16.20
C VAL A 123 5.91 -12.79 -14.78
N SER A 124 6.54 -11.62 -14.61
CA SER A 124 7.24 -11.23 -13.39
C SER A 124 6.37 -10.51 -12.36
N VAL A 125 5.33 -9.78 -12.79
CA VAL A 125 4.34 -9.15 -11.91
C VAL A 125 2.94 -9.60 -12.29
N ARG A 126 2.27 -10.37 -11.41
CA ARG A 126 0.98 -10.99 -11.73
C ARG A 126 0.08 -11.18 -10.52
N SER A 127 -1.23 -11.17 -10.76
CA SER A 127 -2.19 -11.62 -9.76
C SER A 127 -2.12 -13.14 -9.59
N ILE A 128 -2.21 -13.62 -8.34
CA ILE A 128 -2.13 -15.04 -8.02
C ILE A 128 -3.40 -15.53 -7.30
N ASP A 129 -3.75 -16.78 -7.57
CA ASP A 129 -4.73 -17.50 -6.76
C ASP A 129 -4.09 -17.89 -5.43
N SER A 130 -4.85 -17.74 -4.34
CA SER A 130 -4.42 -18.07 -3.00
C SER A 130 -5.55 -18.75 -2.24
N ILE A 131 -5.18 -19.66 -1.34
CA ILE A 131 -6.10 -20.30 -0.38
C ILE A 131 -6.59 -19.34 0.71
N GLY A 132 -6.17 -18.08 0.64
CA GLY A 132 -6.45 -17.02 1.59
C GLY A 132 -5.16 -16.37 2.07
N THR A 133 -5.27 -15.14 2.56
CA THR A 133 -4.15 -14.41 3.14
C THR A 133 -4.62 -13.51 4.28
N THR A 134 -3.68 -13.08 5.11
CA THR A 134 -3.93 -12.02 6.09
C THR A 134 -3.31 -10.74 5.56
N TYR A 135 -4.15 -9.78 5.22
CA TYR A 135 -3.67 -8.45 4.86
C TYR A 135 -3.31 -7.67 6.12
N ILE A 136 -2.13 -7.06 6.12
CA ILE A 136 -1.56 -6.34 7.26
C ILE A 136 -1.27 -4.91 6.82
N HIS A 137 -1.67 -3.95 7.64
CA HIS A 137 -1.56 -2.52 7.36
C HIS A 137 -1.02 -1.85 8.61
N PHE A 138 -0.14 -0.89 8.45
CA PHE A 138 0.29 -0.05 9.56
C PHE A 138 0.41 1.40 9.09
N MET A 139 0.14 2.34 9.99
CA MET A 139 0.24 3.78 9.70
C MET A 139 1.06 4.51 10.75
N PHE A 140 1.58 5.66 10.34
CA PHE A 140 2.30 6.62 11.17
C PHE A 140 1.43 7.87 11.38
N ASP A 141 2.00 8.92 11.97
CA ASP A 141 1.32 10.23 12.06
C ASP A 141 1.11 10.89 10.68
N ARG A 142 1.90 10.46 9.69
CA ARG A 142 1.85 10.91 8.31
C ARG A 142 1.86 9.69 7.39
N HIS A 143 1.54 9.91 6.12
CA HIS A 143 1.77 8.89 5.12
C HIS A 143 3.29 8.79 4.89
N GLU A 144 3.85 7.60 5.04
CA GLU A 144 5.29 7.37 4.90
C GLU A 144 5.59 6.39 3.78
N VAL A 145 6.79 6.50 3.22
CA VAL A 145 7.36 5.48 2.32
C VAL A 145 8.36 4.67 3.13
N VAL A 146 8.17 3.36 3.17
CA VAL A 146 8.93 2.41 4.00
C VAL A 146 9.73 1.44 3.14
N LEU A 147 10.86 0.97 3.64
CA LEU A 147 11.66 -0.03 2.96
C LEU A 147 11.14 -1.43 3.32
N SER A 148 10.65 -2.15 2.32
CA SER A 148 10.12 -3.51 2.44
C SER A 148 10.75 -4.44 1.40
N ASP A 149 11.41 -5.52 1.81
CA ASP A 149 11.99 -6.51 0.90
C ASP A 149 12.88 -5.91 -0.22
N GLY A 150 13.66 -4.88 0.15
CA GLY A 150 14.54 -4.14 -0.76
C GLY A 150 13.86 -3.06 -1.62
N ILE A 151 12.54 -2.97 -1.61
CA ILE A 151 11.78 -1.95 -2.37
C ILE A 151 11.10 -0.93 -1.45
N TRP A 152 10.94 0.28 -1.95
CA TRP A 152 10.21 1.34 -1.25
C TRP A 152 8.72 1.19 -1.53
N THR A 153 7.91 1.04 -0.47
CA THR A 153 6.45 0.89 -0.53
C THR A 153 5.75 1.85 0.41
N GLU A 154 4.46 2.05 0.22
CA GLU A 154 3.70 2.98 1.05
C GLU A 154 3.28 2.39 2.41
N SER A 155 3.16 3.22 3.44
CA SER A 155 2.41 2.88 4.65
C SER A 155 0.91 2.98 4.40
N PHE A 156 0.08 2.61 5.37
CA PHE A 156 -1.36 2.83 5.23
C PHE A 156 -1.69 4.34 5.20
N GLN A 157 -2.48 4.75 4.20
CA GLN A 157 -3.03 6.09 4.07
C GLN A 157 -4.56 6.08 4.31
N PRO A 158 -5.07 6.74 5.37
CA PRO A 158 -6.49 6.81 5.70
C PRO A 158 -7.28 7.77 4.81
N THR A 159 -7.55 7.36 3.58
CA THR A 159 -8.52 8.02 2.68
C THR A 159 -9.96 7.59 3.00
N ASP A 160 -10.96 8.38 2.56
CA ASP A 160 -12.38 8.03 2.66
C ASP A 160 -12.68 6.59 2.20
N THR A 161 -12.14 6.22 1.04
CA THR A 161 -12.37 4.92 0.40
C THR A 161 -11.64 3.80 1.14
N SER A 162 -10.46 4.06 1.71
CA SER A 162 -9.72 3.08 2.50
C SER A 162 -10.37 2.80 3.86
N LEU A 163 -10.86 3.83 4.55
CA LEU A 163 -11.51 3.71 5.86
C LEU A 163 -12.84 2.95 5.75
N LYS A 164 -13.58 3.10 4.64
CA LYS A 164 -14.75 2.28 4.32
C LYS A 164 -14.43 0.79 4.13
N GLY A 165 -13.17 0.44 3.90
CA GLY A 165 -12.72 -0.94 3.74
C GLY A 165 -12.55 -1.72 5.05
N PHE A 166 -12.52 -1.01 6.18
CA PHE A 166 -12.40 -1.61 7.50
C PHE A 166 -13.77 -1.93 8.13
N GLY A 167 -13.75 -2.92 9.02
CA GLY A 167 -14.88 -3.15 9.92
C GLY A 167 -15.03 -2.01 10.92
N ASN A 168 -16.21 -1.91 11.55
CA ASN A 168 -16.51 -0.83 12.48
C ASN A 168 -15.52 -0.71 13.65
N SER A 169 -15.01 -1.81 14.18
CA SER A 169 -14.04 -1.80 15.29
C SER A 169 -12.69 -1.19 14.90
N GLN A 170 -12.08 -1.65 13.82
CA GLN A 170 -10.80 -1.12 13.32
C GLN A 170 -10.91 0.35 12.92
N ARG A 171 -12.02 0.73 12.28
CA ARG A 171 -12.26 2.13 11.93
C ARG A 171 -12.45 3.01 13.17
N ALA A 172 -13.16 2.53 14.19
CA ALA A 172 -13.35 3.25 15.44
C ALA A 172 -12.02 3.44 16.19
N GLU A 173 -11.17 2.41 16.23
CA GLU A 173 -9.82 2.49 16.81
C GLU A 173 -8.95 3.55 16.10
N ILE A 174 -8.95 3.57 14.76
CA ILE A 174 -8.25 4.61 13.99
C ILE A 174 -8.77 6.01 14.36
N PHE A 175 -10.08 6.19 14.50
CA PHE A 175 -10.68 7.48 14.88
C PHE A 175 -10.47 7.87 16.34
N GLU A 176 -10.20 6.91 17.22
CA GLU A 176 -9.82 7.16 18.61
C GLU A 176 -8.37 7.64 18.69
N ILE A 177 -7.46 7.01 17.93
CA ILE A 177 -6.04 7.39 17.85
C ILE A 177 -5.86 8.71 17.08
N PHE A 178 -6.65 8.91 16.01
CA PHE A 178 -6.60 10.07 15.12
C PHE A 178 -7.99 10.69 14.94
N PRO A 179 -8.45 11.51 15.91
CA PRO A 179 -9.80 12.10 15.89
C PRO A 179 -10.08 12.95 14.64
N ASP A 180 -9.08 13.64 14.11
CA ASP A 180 -9.21 14.51 12.93
C ASP A 180 -9.69 13.74 11.69
N LEU A 181 -9.35 12.44 11.58
CA LEU A 181 -9.78 11.59 10.47
C LEU A 181 -11.29 11.34 10.42
N GLN A 182 -12.05 11.72 11.46
CA GLN A 182 -13.51 11.71 11.42
C GLN A 182 -14.07 12.80 10.49
N THR A 183 -13.32 13.89 10.30
CA THR A 183 -13.70 15.02 9.44
C THR A 183 -13.17 14.86 8.01
N VAL A 184 -13.82 15.49 7.04
CA VAL A 184 -13.34 15.50 5.64
C VAL A 184 -12.01 16.25 5.57
N GLU A 185 -11.90 17.34 6.31
CA GLU A 185 -10.74 18.22 6.38
C GLU A 185 -9.51 17.51 6.95
N GLY A 186 -9.67 16.76 8.05
CA GLY A 186 -8.58 15.99 8.64
C GLY A 186 -8.10 14.86 7.74
N ARG A 187 -9.02 14.20 7.00
CA ARG A 187 -8.62 13.21 5.97
C ARG A 187 -7.90 13.86 4.80
N ALA A 188 -8.33 15.03 4.34
CA ALA A 188 -7.64 15.80 3.30
C ALA A 188 -6.27 16.32 3.75
N ALA A 189 -6.09 16.57 5.05
CA ALA A 189 -4.81 16.95 5.63
C ALA A 189 -3.80 15.79 5.68
N PHE A 190 -4.27 14.52 5.70
CA PHE A 190 -3.43 13.32 5.62
C PHE A 190 -2.98 13.06 4.18
N ARG A 191 -2.10 13.93 3.70
CA ARG A 191 -1.59 13.91 2.32
C ARG A 191 -0.74 12.67 2.04
N PRO A 192 -0.74 12.18 0.78
CA PRO A 192 0.15 11.10 0.41
C PRO A 192 1.61 11.59 0.41
N ALA A 193 2.58 10.73 0.76
CA ALA A 193 4.01 11.03 0.73
C ALA A 193 4.52 11.42 -0.66
N ARG A 194 3.89 10.90 -1.73
CA ARG A 194 4.21 11.19 -3.13
C ARG A 194 2.95 11.20 -3.98
N THR A 195 3.06 11.81 -5.16
CA THR A 195 2.05 11.74 -6.21
C THR A 195 1.75 10.29 -6.59
N THR A 196 0.46 9.94 -6.63
CA THR A 196 -0.01 8.60 -7.00
C THR A 196 -0.48 8.60 -8.45
N LEU A 197 -0.03 7.63 -9.24
CA LEU A 197 -0.41 7.53 -10.64
C LEU A 197 -1.68 6.69 -10.87
N THR A 198 -2.49 7.12 -11.84
CA THR A 198 -3.57 6.30 -12.40
C THR A 198 -3.01 5.12 -13.21
N LYS A 199 -3.88 4.20 -13.64
CA LYS A 199 -3.48 3.09 -14.50
C LYS A 199 -2.88 3.59 -15.82
N GLU A 200 -3.52 4.59 -16.43
CA GLU A 200 -3.14 5.17 -17.71
C GLU A 200 -1.76 5.84 -17.58
N GLN A 201 -1.52 6.60 -16.51
CA GLN A 201 -0.23 7.21 -16.24
C GLN A 201 0.86 6.17 -15.95
N ALA A 202 0.56 5.16 -15.14
CA ALA A 202 1.50 4.08 -14.83
C ALA A 202 1.94 3.30 -16.08
N SER A 203 1.05 3.12 -17.06
CA SER A 203 1.39 2.44 -18.32
C SER A 203 2.45 3.15 -19.15
N GLN A 204 2.69 4.45 -18.91
CA GLN A 204 3.71 5.25 -19.60
C GLN A 204 5.12 5.02 -19.01
N LEU A 205 5.20 4.36 -17.84
CA LEU A 205 6.46 4.06 -17.14
C LEU A 205 7.01 2.66 -17.41
N VAL A 206 6.17 1.74 -17.88
CA VAL A 206 6.52 0.32 -18.10
C VAL A 206 6.59 0.08 -19.61
N GLU A 207 7.80 -0.02 -20.16
CA GLU A 207 8.06 -0.57 -21.51
C GLU A 207 8.61 -1.99 -21.42
#